data_AF-A0A929UI22-F1
#
_entry.id   AF-A0A929UI22-F1
#
_cell.length_a   1.000
_cell.length_b   1.000
_cell.length_c   1.000
_cell.angle_alpha   90.00
_cell.angle_beta   90.00
_cell.angle_gamma   90.00
#
_symmetry.space_group_name_H-M   'P 1'
#
loop_
_entity.id
_entity.type
_entity.pdbx_description
1 polymer ?
#
loop_
_entity_poly.entity_id
_entity_poly.type
_entity_poly.pdbx_seq_one_letter_code
_entity_poly.pdbx_strand_id
1 'polypeptide(L)' 'MVNEHYQKMLGAKNRIRVLAEFATKRKREVGEENVFDFSLGNPSLPVPREFTQEM' A
#
# COMPACT_ATOMS: atom_id res chain seq x y z
N MET A 1 15.65 -8.82 23.10
CA MET A 1 14.26 -8.45 23.46
C MET A 1 13.97 -7.10 22.83
N VAL A 2 12.89 -6.95 22.06
CA VAL A 2 12.56 -5.65 21.42
C VAL A 2 11.99 -4.70 22.47
N ASN A 3 12.40 -3.43 22.46
CA ASN A 3 11.91 -2.42 23.38
C ASN A 3 10.38 -2.27 23.31
N GLU A 4 9.70 -2.14 24.45
CA GLU A 4 8.23 -2.07 24.55
C GLU A 4 7.61 -0.96 23.68
N HIS A 5 8.31 0.16 23.52
CA HIS A 5 7.86 1.25 22.66
C HIS A 5 7.74 0.79 21.21
N TYR A 6 8.76 0.11 20.69
CA TYR A 6 8.75 -0.42 19.33
C TYR A 6 7.77 -1.57 19.16
N GLN A 7 7.56 -2.41 20.18
CA GLN A 7 6.52 -3.45 20.13
C GLN A 7 5.13 -2.84 19.94
N LYS A 8 4.81 -1.74 20.63
CA LYS A 8 3.53 -1.03 20.47
C LYS A 8 3.38 -0.41 19.08
N MET A 9 4.45 0.16 18.52
CA MET A 9 4.43 0.70 17.15
C MET A 9 4.16 -0.39 16.11
N LEU A 10 4.78 -1.56 16.24
CA LEU A 10 4.60 -2.69 15.31
C LEU A 10 3.22 -3.36 15.44
N GLY A 11 2.61 -3.32 16.63
CA GLY A 11 1.27 -3.88 16.86
C GLY A 11 0.12 -3.00 16.37
N ALA A 12 0.37 -1.72 16.09
CA ALA A 12 -0.66 -0.80 15.63
C ALA A 12 -1.09 -1.10 14.18
N LYS A 13 -2.39 -1.35 13.97
CA LYS A 13 -2.94 -1.57 12.62
C LYS A 13 -2.92 -0.28 11.81
N ASN A 14 -2.35 -0.35 10.60
CA ASN A 14 -2.42 0.74 9.64
C ASN A 14 -3.78 0.71 8.92
N ARG A 15 -4.62 1.72 9.18
CA ARG A 15 -5.97 1.81 8.63
C ARG A 15 -6.01 1.90 7.10
N ILE A 16 -5.00 2.53 6.49
CA ILE A 16 -4.89 2.64 5.02
C ILE A 16 -4.64 1.26 4.42
N ARG A 17 -3.74 0.47 5.02
CA ARG A 17 -3.46 -0.90 4.55
C ARG A 17 -4.69 -1.81 4.66
N VAL A 18 -5.44 -1.72 5.76
CA VAL A 18 -6.69 -2.47 5.92
C VAL A 18 -7.69 -2.14 4.80
N LEU A 19 -7.80 -0.88 4.42
CA LEU A 19 -8.67 -0.45 3.32
C LEU A 19 -8.19 -0.97 1.96
N ALA A 20 -6.88 -0.89 1.69
CA ALA A 20 -6.28 -1.41 0.46
C ALA A 20 -6.47 -2.93 0.32
N GLU A 21 -6.34 -3.68 1.42
CA GLU A 21 -6.58 -5.12 1.45
C GLU A 21 -8.05 -5.45 1.17
N PHE A 22 -8.98 -4.68 1.76
CA PHE A 22 -10.41 -4.82 1.49
C PHE A 22 -10.73 -4.54 0.01
N ALA A 23 -10.21 -3.44 -0.55
CA ALA A 23 -10.40 -3.10 -1.95
C ALA A 23 -9.83 -4.19 -2.87
N THR A 24 -8.64 -4.71 -2.58
CA THR A 24 -8.02 -5.83 -3.32
C THR A 24 -8.89 -7.08 -3.30
N LYS A 25 -9.47 -7.43 -2.15
CA LYS A 25 -10.43 -8.53 -2.05
C LYS A 25 -11.65 -8.26 -2.93
N ARG A 26 -12.18 -7.04 -2.88
CA ARG A 26 -13.38 -6.66 -3.63
C ARG A 26 -13.15 -6.69 -5.15
N LYS A 27 -11.99 -6.24 -5.63
CA LYS A 27 -11.59 -6.33 -7.04
C LYS A 27 -11.68 -7.75 -7.59
N ARG A 28 -11.35 -8.77 -6.77
CA ARG A 28 -11.46 -10.19 -7.16
C ARG A 28 -12.91 -10.68 -7.22
N GLU A 29 -13.80 -10.10 -6.44
CA GLU A 29 -15.21 -10.53 -6.35
C GLU A 29 -16.09 -9.88 -7.41
N VAL A 30 -15.81 -8.62 -7.78
CA VAL A 30 -16.68 -7.85 -8.70
C VAL A 30 -15.97 -7.30 -9.93
N GLY A 31 -14.68 -7.59 -10.13
CA GLY A 31 -13.89 -6.98 -11.20
C GLY A 31 -13.19 -5.71 -10.74
N GLU A 32 -12.04 -5.41 -11.35
CA GLU A 32 -11.20 -4.27 -10.98
C GLU A 32 -11.82 -2.94 -11.42
N GLU A 33 -12.51 -2.94 -12.55
CA GLU A 33 -13.23 -1.80 -13.10
C GLU A 33 -14.38 -1.32 -12.20
N ASN A 34 -14.87 -2.17 -11.29
CA ASN A 34 -15.97 -1.87 -10.39
C ASN A 34 -15.51 -1.41 -9.00
N VAL A 35 -14.19 -1.23 -8.78
CA VAL A 35 -13.63 -0.84 -7.48
C VAL A 35 -12.67 0.34 -7.62
N PHE A 36 -13.13 1.50 -7.14
CA PHE A 36 -12.35 2.74 -7.10
C PHE A 36 -11.52 2.81 -5.82
N ASP A 37 -10.28 2.33 -5.89
CA ASP A 37 -9.34 2.32 -4.75
C ASP A 37 -8.42 3.55 -4.74
N PHE A 38 -8.70 4.49 -3.83
CA PHE A 38 -7.88 5.69 -3.56
C PHE A 38 -7.14 5.62 -2.22
N SER A 39 -6.95 4.41 -1.67
CA SER A 39 -6.35 4.24 -0.35
C SER A 39 -4.83 4.46 -0.34
N LEU A 40 -4.11 3.87 -1.29
CA LEU A 40 -2.64 3.91 -1.36
C LEU A 40 -2.14 5.07 -2.23
N GLY A 41 -1.27 5.89 -1.66
CA GLY A 41 -0.54 6.95 -2.36
C GLY A 41 0.81 6.49 -2.93
N ASN A 42 0.92 5.23 -3.37
CA ASN A 42 2.17 4.74 -3.97
C ASN A 42 2.36 5.40 -5.36
N PRO A 43 3.62 5.71 -5.76
CA PRO A 43 3.89 6.16 -7.11
C PRO A 43 3.33 5.19 -8.15
N SER A 44 2.55 5.71 -9.10
CA SER A 44 1.93 4.94 -10.18
C SER A 44 2.64 5.08 -11.52
N LEU A 45 3.60 6.01 -11.61
CA LEU A 45 4.36 6.28 -12.82
C LEU A 45 5.77 5.69 -12.72
N PRO A 46 6.32 5.19 -13.84
CA PRO A 46 7.71 4.78 -13.88
C PRO A 46 8.63 5.98 -13.65
N VAL A 47 9.81 5.70 -13.10
CA VAL A 47 10.87 6.69 -12.96
C VAL A 47 11.37 7.10 -14.35
N PRO A 48 11.66 8.39 -14.61
CA PRO A 48 12.28 8.81 -15.86
C PRO A 48 13.62 8.11 -16.10
N ARG A 49 13.92 7.76 -17.35
CA ARG A 49 15.09 6.92 -17.69
C ARG A 49 16.41 7.56 -17.27
N GLU A 50 16.48 8.88 -17.32
CA GLU A 50 17.62 9.71 -16.98
C GLU A 50 18.11 9.46 -15.54
N PHE A 51 17.20 9.12 -14.62
CA PHE A 51 17.54 8.83 -13.22
C PHE A 51 17.96 7.37 -12.97
N THR A 52 17.74 6.46 -13.93
CA THR A 52 18.10 5.03 -13.80
C THR A 52 19.38 4.67 -14.57
N GLN A 53 19.71 5.40 -15.63
CA GLN A 53 20.88 5.12 -16.48
C GLN A 53 22.22 5.61 -15.88
N GLU A 54 22.18 6.49 -14.89
CA GLU A 54 23.36 7.07 -14.21
C GLU A 54 23.73 6.35 -12.90
N MET A 55 23.12 5.18 -12.60
CA MET A 55 23.45 4.31 -11.46
C MET A 55 24.18 3.04 -11.91
#